data_AF-A0A2V1AM22-F1
#
_entry.id   AF-A0A2V1AM22-F1
#
_cell.length_a   1.000
_cell.length_b   1.000
_cell.length_c   1.000
_cell.angle_alpha   90.00
_cell.angle_beta   90.00
_cell.angle_gamma   90.00
#
_symmetry.space_group_name_H-M   'P 1'
#
loop_
_entity.id
_entity.type
_entity.pdbx_description
1 polymer ?
#
loop_
_entity_poly.entity_id
_entity_poly.type
_entity_poly.pdbx_seq_one_letter_code
_entity_poly.pdbx_strand_id
1 'polypeptide(L)'
;MSGRQGGKAKPLKAPKKKTQDFDDEDVAFKAKQKADAAAKKKLAEQAKKGGPMVGGGIKKSVDLQEPKLCATNMPALKKFDANVARHVRSMNKNLCANMIRHEYIVTGRTKAKRAQAKIEAFLGKALHENKQIQDQPLEYRYNNVRALNYLQQADKKEVGSKVLEELSKRYADRTHGFTRVTKLEPRLGEDKAAMAILELVDSEFEIKFWYVAKTVARLELQGLKVDPLTQHNVEKLVKRRFDGETKFREAVEQCKERFFNFSPEEGRVVDEESEANLRNVPADSEVQSGAKAPWPTKTRLNTKPRTQKKKVELPKSPFLA
;
A
#
# COMPACT_ATOMS: atom_id res chain seq x y z
N MET A 1 83.28 6.45 -12.60
CA MET A 1 83.96 6.59 -11.30
C MET A 1 83.15 5.88 -10.22
N SER A 2 83.72 4.78 -9.73
CA SER A 2 83.61 4.19 -8.37
C SER A 2 82.25 4.07 -7.68
N GLY A 3 81.91 2.84 -7.33
CA GLY A 3 80.73 2.50 -6.55
C GLY A 3 80.91 2.65 -5.04
N ARG A 4 79.83 2.28 -4.33
CA ARG A 4 79.89 1.86 -2.93
C ARG A 4 78.75 0.87 -2.66
N GLN A 5 79.01 -0.41 -2.95
CA GLN A 5 78.39 -1.51 -2.23
C GLN A 5 78.90 -1.49 -0.78
N GLY A 6 78.05 -1.81 0.20
CA GLY A 6 78.57 -2.17 1.52
C GLY A 6 77.63 -1.98 2.71
N GLY A 7 76.40 -2.49 2.65
CA GLY A 7 75.57 -2.66 3.84
C GLY A 7 74.87 -4.01 3.77
N LYS A 8 75.43 -5.05 4.41
CA LYS A 8 74.82 -6.39 4.50
C LYS A 8 73.49 -6.28 5.25
N ALA A 9 72.37 -6.20 4.53
CA ALA A 9 71.04 -6.35 5.11
C ALA A 9 70.82 -7.82 5.52
N LYS A 10 70.51 -8.04 6.80
CA LYS A 10 70.20 -9.34 7.38
C LYS A 10 69.01 -9.98 6.60
N PRO A 11 69.01 -11.29 6.33
CA PRO A 11 67.88 -11.93 5.68
C PRO A 11 66.62 -11.80 6.55
N LEU A 12 65.58 -11.16 6.01
CA LEU A 12 64.27 -11.08 6.64
C LEU A 12 63.69 -12.50 6.78
N LYS A 13 63.32 -12.85 8.01
CA LYS A 13 62.62 -14.10 8.36
C LYS A 13 61.43 -14.31 7.41
N ALA A 14 61.41 -15.44 6.70
CA ALA A 14 60.25 -15.84 5.91
C ALA A 14 58.99 -15.94 6.80
N PRO A 15 57.82 -15.46 6.34
CA PRO A 15 56.59 -15.56 7.12
C PRO A 15 56.24 -17.04 7.33
N LYS A 16 56.02 -17.43 8.58
CA LYS A 16 55.55 -18.78 8.93
C LYS A 16 54.22 -19.03 8.19
N LYS A 17 54.15 -20.11 7.39
CA LYS A 17 52.91 -20.63 6.82
C LYS A 17 51.92 -20.86 7.97
N LYS A 18 50.84 -20.07 8.02
CA LYS A 18 49.64 -20.44 8.77
C LYS A 18 48.97 -21.57 7.98
N THR A 19 49.10 -22.80 8.46
CA THR A 19 48.16 -23.87 8.12
C THR A 19 46.81 -23.44 8.68
N GLN A 20 45.89 -23.15 7.77
CA GLN A 20 44.50 -22.88 8.10
C GLN A 20 43.82 -24.24 8.11
N ASP A 21 43.70 -24.83 9.29
CA ASP A 21 42.96 -26.07 9.49
C ASP A 21 41.48 -25.73 9.26
N PHE A 22 40.93 -26.22 8.15
CA PHE A 22 39.50 -26.10 7.86
C PHE A 22 38.79 -27.23 8.59
N ASP A 23 37.84 -26.89 9.47
CA ASP A 23 36.98 -27.85 10.13
C ASP A 23 36.15 -28.65 9.09
N ASP A 24 35.69 -29.85 9.45
CA ASP A 24 34.98 -30.78 8.54
C ASP A 24 33.75 -30.14 7.86
N GLU A 25 33.12 -29.15 8.49
CA GLU A 25 32.00 -28.39 7.92
C GLU A 25 32.40 -27.47 6.75
N ASP A 26 33.59 -26.87 6.79
CA ASP A 26 34.09 -25.98 5.73
C ASP A 26 34.48 -26.76 4.46
N VAL A 27 34.98 -27.98 4.63
CA VAL A 27 35.26 -28.91 3.52
C VAL A 27 33.95 -29.33 2.85
N ALA A 28 32.92 -29.63 3.64
CA ALA A 28 31.59 -29.97 3.12
C ALA A 28 30.95 -28.81 2.33
N PHE A 29 31.10 -27.57 2.81
CA PHE A 29 30.58 -26.38 2.12
C PHE A 29 31.30 -26.11 0.80
N LYS A 30 32.64 -26.24 0.77
CA LYS A 30 33.42 -26.10 -0.47
C LYS A 30 33.12 -27.22 -1.47
N ALA A 31 32.90 -28.45 -1.01
CA ALA A 31 32.50 -29.56 -1.86
C ALA A 31 31.13 -29.30 -2.50
N LYS A 32 30.16 -28.77 -1.73
CA LYS A 32 28.83 -28.39 -2.24
C LYS A 32 28.90 -27.26 -3.27
N GLN A 33 29.68 -26.21 -3.01
CA GLN A 33 29.88 -25.15 -4.00
C GLN A 33 30.52 -25.66 -5.30
N LYS A 34 31.49 -26.57 -5.19
CA LYS A 34 32.14 -27.17 -6.37
C LYS A 34 31.16 -28.06 -7.16
N ALA A 35 30.28 -28.79 -6.48
CA ALA A 35 29.22 -29.59 -7.11
C ALA A 35 28.19 -28.71 -7.83
N ASP A 36 27.73 -27.62 -7.20
CA ASP A 36 26.78 -26.68 -7.80
C ASP A 36 27.38 -25.94 -9.00
N ALA A 37 28.67 -25.57 -8.92
CA ALA A 37 29.39 -24.96 -10.03
C ALA A 37 29.57 -25.94 -11.20
N ALA A 38 29.86 -27.22 -10.91
CA ALA A 38 29.95 -28.27 -11.93
C ALA A 38 28.59 -28.55 -12.59
N ALA A 39 27.50 -28.56 -11.82
CA ALA A 39 26.14 -28.73 -12.32
C ALA A 39 25.74 -27.56 -13.25
N LYS A 40 26.03 -26.32 -12.86
CA LYS A 40 25.79 -25.13 -13.70
C LYS A 40 26.62 -25.15 -14.99
N LYS A 41 27.87 -25.59 -14.94
CA LYS A 41 28.69 -25.74 -16.16
C LYS A 41 28.15 -26.81 -17.10
N LYS A 42 27.72 -27.98 -16.57
CA LYS A 42 27.09 -29.03 -17.39
C LYS A 42 25.80 -28.57 -18.05
N LEU A 43 24.94 -27.84 -17.32
CA LEU A 43 23.70 -27.27 -17.87
C LEU A 43 23.97 -26.23 -18.96
N ALA A 44 25.00 -25.39 -18.77
CA ALA A 44 25.43 -24.42 -19.77
C ALA A 44 26.04 -25.09 -21.03
N GLU A 45 26.79 -26.18 -20.87
CA GLU A 45 27.32 -26.95 -21.99
C GLU A 45 26.23 -27.71 -22.75
N GLN A 46 25.21 -28.24 -22.05
CA GLN A 46 24.04 -28.83 -22.68
C GLN A 46 23.22 -27.80 -23.47
N ALA A 47 23.06 -26.58 -22.94
CA ALA A 47 22.41 -25.48 -23.65
C ALA A 47 23.20 -25.02 -24.89
N LYS A 48 24.54 -25.12 -24.87
CA LYS A 48 25.40 -24.80 -26.01
C LYS A 48 25.44 -25.89 -27.09
N LYS A 49 25.04 -27.13 -26.78
CA LYS A 49 25.03 -28.26 -27.73
C LYS A 49 23.85 -28.27 -28.71
N GLY A 50 23.10 -27.16 -28.83
CA GLY A 50 22.31 -26.79 -30.02
C GLY A 50 21.61 -27.95 -30.75
N GLY A 51 20.57 -28.52 -30.14
CA GLY A 51 19.60 -29.33 -30.88
C GLY A 51 18.64 -28.43 -31.66
N PRO A 52 18.25 -28.77 -32.90
CA PRO A 52 17.62 -27.83 -33.81
C PRO A 52 16.21 -27.47 -33.36
N MET A 53 16.06 -26.20 -32.95
CA MET A 53 14.79 -25.50 -32.97
C MET A 53 14.56 -24.99 -34.40
N VAL A 54 13.35 -25.25 -34.91
CA VAL A 54 12.77 -24.77 -36.18
C VAL A 54 13.00 -25.68 -37.41
N GLY A 55 11.98 -26.48 -37.71
CA GLY A 55 11.74 -27.11 -39.02
C GLY A 55 10.25 -27.40 -39.15
N GLY A 56 9.53 -26.54 -39.87
CA GLY A 56 8.09 -26.64 -40.05
C GLY A 56 7.67 -27.93 -40.75
N GLY A 57 6.54 -28.48 -40.32
CA GLY A 57 5.91 -29.64 -40.94
C GLY A 57 4.43 -29.69 -40.58
N ILE A 58 3.60 -28.99 -41.37
CA ILE A 58 2.16 -29.20 -41.39
C ILE A 58 1.93 -30.64 -41.86
N LYS A 59 1.59 -31.54 -40.95
CA LYS A 59 0.95 -32.81 -41.29
C LYS A 59 -0.50 -32.73 -40.84
N LYS A 60 -1.40 -32.72 -41.83
CA LYS A 60 -2.81 -33.04 -41.65
C LYS A 60 -2.91 -34.40 -40.95
N SER A 61 -3.55 -34.45 -39.79
CA SER A 61 -4.10 -35.67 -39.22
C SER A 61 -5.58 -35.43 -38.97
N VAL A 62 -6.35 -35.90 -39.94
CA VAL A 62 -7.65 -36.59 -39.85
C VAL A 62 -8.49 -36.32 -38.59
N ASP A 63 -9.70 -35.82 -38.84
CA ASP A 63 -10.79 -35.64 -37.88
C ASP A 63 -11.03 -36.89 -37.03
N LEU A 64 -10.61 -36.83 -35.76
CA LEU A 64 -11.23 -37.57 -34.68
C LEU A 64 -11.98 -36.57 -33.83
N GLN A 65 -13.31 -36.71 -33.81
CA GLN A 65 -14.22 -35.89 -33.02
C GLN A 65 -13.89 -36.05 -31.53
N GLU A 66 -13.11 -35.12 -30.98
CA GLU A 66 -13.00 -34.95 -29.54
C GLU A 66 -14.27 -34.28 -28.99
N PRO A 67 -14.78 -34.71 -27.82
CA PRO A 67 -15.91 -34.06 -27.20
C PRO A 67 -15.53 -32.61 -26.89
N LYS A 68 -16.35 -31.66 -27.36
CA LYS A 68 -16.18 -30.22 -27.13
C LYS A 68 -16.19 -29.92 -25.63
N LEU A 69 -15.01 -29.94 -25.02
CA LEU A 69 -14.76 -29.34 -23.72
C LEU A 69 -15.02 -27.85 -23.86
N CYS A 70 -16.16 -27.43 -23.34
CA CYS A 70 -16.58 -26.05 -23.20
C CYS A 70 -15.41 -25.18 -22.71
N ALA A 71 -15.12 -24.13 -23.47
CA ALA A 71 -14.05 -23.15 -23.23
C ALA A 71 -14.29 -22.25 -21.99
N THR A 72 -15.02 -22.73 -20.98
CA THR A 72 -15.38 -22.00 -19.76
C THR A 72 -14.49 -22.36 -18.57
N ASN A 73 -13.58 -23.32 -18.72
CA ASN A 73 -12.67 -23.74 -17.64
C ASN A 73 -11.23 -23.94 -18.14
N MET A 74 -10.67 -22.93 -18.81
CA MET A 74 -9.21 -22.87 -18.93
C MET A 74 -8.64 -22.70 -17.52
N PRO A 75 -7.88 -23.68 -16.97
CA PRO A 75 -7.24 -23.49 -15.68
C PRO A 75 -6.32 -22.28 -15.83
N ALA A 76 -6.63 -21.21 -15.08
CA ALA A 76 -5.79 -20.03 -15.07
C ALA A 76 -4.34 -20.48 -14.83
N LEU A 77 -3.43 -20.13 -15.76
CA LEU A 77 -1.99 -20.37 -15.61
C LEU A 77 -1.62 -20.13 -14.16
N LYS A 78 -1.15 -21.18 -13.46
CA LYS A 78 -0.76 -21.10 -12.04
C LYS A 78 0.35 -20.06 -11.92
N LYS A 79 -0.04 -18.80 -11.66
CA LYS A 79 0.89 -17.65 -11.58
C LYS A 79 1.87 -17.78 -10.40
N PHE A 80 1.59 -18.65 -9.42
CA PHE A 80 2.40 -18.87 -8.23
C PHE A 80 2.20 -20.31 -7.71
N ASP A 81 3.21 -20.83 -6.99
CA ASP A 81 3.11 -22.10 -6.27
C ASP A 81 1.97 -22.10 -5.25
N ALA A 82 1.30 -23.24 -5.10
CA ALA A 82 0.15 -23.38 -4.20
C ALA A 82 0.49 -23.03 -2.75
N ASN A 83 1.71 -23.34 -2.30
CA ASN A 83 2.21 -22.98 -0.98
C ASN A 83 2.33 -21.46 -0.79
N VAL A 84 2.83 -20.76 -1.81
CA VAL A 84 2.93 -19.29 -1.81
C VAL A 84 1.53 -18.68 -1.77
N ALA A 85 0.59 -19.19 -2.57
CA ALA A 85 -0.79 -18.71 -2.59
C ALA A 85 -1.50 -18.89 -1.24
N ARG A 86 -1.32 -20.06 -0.60
CA ARG A 86 -1.87 -20.36 0.75
C ARG A 86 -1.26 -19.43 1.80
N HIS A 87 0.06 -19.26 1.79
CA HIS A 87 0.76 -18.38 2.73
C HIS A 87 0.32 -16.92 2.56
N VAL A 88 0.23 -16.42 1.32
CA VAL A 88 -0.24 -15.07 1.01
C VAL A 88 -1.69 -14.86 1.47
N ARG A 89 -2.55 -15.87 1.29
CA ARG A 89 -3.94 -15.79 1.77
C ARG A 89 -3.97 -15.66 3.29
N SER A 90 -3.23 -16.50 4.02
CA SER A 90 -3.14 -16.43 5.47
C SER A 90 -2.59 -15.08 5.95
N MET A 91 -1.51 -14.59 5.31
CA MET A 91 -0.92 -13.29 5.59
C MET A 91 -1.93 -12.14 5.43
N ASN A 92 -2.75 -12.15 4.38
CA ASN A 92 -3.78 -11.12 4.21
C ASN A 92 -4.89 -11.20 5.26
N LYS A 93 -5.26 -12.41 5.72
CA LYS A 93 -6.20 -12.56 6.85
C LYS A 93 -5.63 -11.97 8.14
N ASN A 94 -4.35 -12.23 8.42
CA ASN A 94 -3.68 -11.69 9.60
C ASN A 94 -3.57 -10.15 9.52
N LEU A 95 -3.24 -9.61 8.35
CA LEU A 95 -3.22 -8.15 8.15
C LEU A 95 -4.62 -7.54 8.33
N CYS A 96 -5.68 -8.21 7.87
CA CYS A 96 -7.06 -7.79 8.10
C CYS A 96 -7.41 -7.76 9.59
N ALA A 97 -7.13 -8.85 10.31
CA ALA A 97 -7.41 -8.95 11.74
C ALA A 97 -6.66 -7.87 12.53
N ASN A 98 -5.36 -7.73 12.29
CA ASN A 98 -4.53 -6.74 12.99
C ASN A 98 -4.93 -5.30 12.67
N MET A 99 -5.32 -5.01 11.42
CA MET A 99 -5.81 -3.68 11.06
C MET A 99 -7.13 -3.35 11.75
N ILE A 100 -8.03 -4.32 11.95
CA ILE A 100 -9.28 -4.07 12.68
C ILE A 100 -9.03 -3.94 14.18
N ARG A 101 -8.11 -4.72 14.75
CA ARG A 101 -7.70 -4.60 16.17
C ARG A 101 -7.14 -3.22 16.48
N HIS A 102 -6.11 -2.82 15.73
CA HIS A 102 -5.32 -1.64 16.02
C HIS A 102 -5.77 -0.39 15.25
N GLU A 103 -6.81 -0.49 14.42
CA GLU A 103 -7.34 0.58 13.56
C GLU A 103 -6.41 1.03 12.43
N TYR A 104 -5.09 0.92 12.61
CA TYR A 104 -4.08 1.11 11.59
C TYR A 104 -2.92 0.12 11.76
N ILE A 105 -2.19 -0.12 10.66
CA ILE A 105 -0.94 -0.89 10.65
C ILE A 105 0.07 -0.24 9.72
N VAL A 106 1.35 -0.42 10.04
CA VAL A 106 2.47 0.00 9.18
C VAL A 106 3.09 -1.24 8.53
N THR A 107 3.13 -1.28 7.19
CA THR A 107 3.67 -2.44 6.46
C THR A 107 4.25 -2.04 5.11
N GLY A 108 4.83 -3.00 4.38
CA GLY A 108 5.36 -2.74 3.04
C GLY A 108 4.25 -2.32 2.07
N ARG A 109 4.53 -1.35 1.21
CA ARG A 109 3.54 -0.74 0.29
C ARG A 109 2.79 -1.77 -0.57
N THR A 110 3.48 -2.80 -1.06
CA THR A 110 2.87 -3.87 -1.85
C THR A 110 1.94 -4.76 -1.02
N LYS A 111 2.33 -5.08 0.22
CA LYS A 111 1.49 -5.81 1.18
C LYS A 111 0.26 -5.01 1.55
N ALA A 112 0.42 -3.73 1.88
CA ALA A 112 -0.66 -2.81 2.19
C ALA A 112 -1.69 -2.76 1.05
N LYS A 113 -1.24 -2.54 -0.20
CA LYS A 113 -2.16 -2.42 -1.34
C LYS A 113 -2.89 -3.72 -1.66
N ARG A 114 -2.22 -4.87 -1.50
CA ARG A 114 -2.82 -6.19 -1.68
C ARG A 114 -3.85 -6.50 -0.59
N ALA A 115 -3.50 -6.21 0.67
CA ALA A 115 -4.39 -6.42 1.80
C ALA A 115 -5.61 -5.49 1.73
N GLN A 116 -5.42 -4.22 1.35
CA GLN A 116 -6.47 -3.21 1.18
C GLN A 116 -7.66 -3.76 0.40
N ALA A 117 -7.42 -4.32 -0.80
CA ALA A 117 -8.48 -4.84 -1.66
C ALA A 117 -9.26 -6.00 -1.01
N LYS A 118 -8.59 -6.84 -0.22
CA LYS A 118 -9.25 -7.95 0.49
C LYS A 118 -10.03 -7.48 1.70
N ILE A 119 -9.51 -6.49 2.42
CA ILE A 119 -10.14 -5.92 3.59
C ILE A 119 -11.38 -5.10 3.22
N GLU A 120 -11.31 -4.28 2.17
CA GLU A 120 -12.48 -3.54 1.69
C GLU A 120 -13.60 -4.49 1.24
N ALA A 121 -13.26 -5.57 0.53
CA ALA A 121 -14.23 -6.58 0.12
C ALA A 121 -14.83 -7.34 1.33
N PHE A 122 -14.01 -7.62 2.35
CA PHE A 122 -14.47 -8.25 3.58
C PHE A 122 -15.42 -7.33 4.35
N LEU A 123 -15.01 -6.09 4.65
CA LEU A 123 -15.81 -5.11 5.39
C LEU A 123 -17.10 -4.80 4.65
N GLY A 124 -17.05 -4.57 3.34
CA GLY A 124 -18.25 -4.31 2.55
C GLY A 124 -19.29 -5.42 2.64
N LYS A 125 -18.85 -6.69 2.58
CA LYS A 125 -19.76 -7.85 2.75
C LYS A 125 -20.25 -8.01 4.18
N ALA A 126 -19.35 -7.94 5.15
CA ALA A 126 -19.69 -8.14 6.56
C ALA A 126 -20.68 -7.08 7.05
N LEU A 127 -20.44 -5.81 6.73
CA LEU A 127 -21.33 -4.70 7.11
C LEU A 127 -22.67 -4.78 6.39
N HIS A 128 -22.67 -5.15 5.10
CA HIS A 128 -23.91 -5.32 4.34
C HIS A 128 -24.78 -6.45 4.89
N GLU A 129 -24.20 -7.65 5.09
CA GLU A 129 -24.90 -8.80 5.69
C GLU A 129 -25.43 -8.45 7.09
N ASN A 130 -24.60 -7.79 7.90
CA ASN A 130 -24.96 -7.38 9.24
C ASN A 130 -26.12 -6.37 9.28
N LYS A 131 -26.20 -5.45 8.31
CA LYS A 131 -27.28 -4.46 8.21
C LYS A 131 -28.66 -5.12 8.00
N GLN A 132 -28.71 -6.27 7.33
CA GLN A 132 -29.98 -6.99 7.07
C GLN A 132 -30.55 -7.67 8.32
N ILE A 133 -29.71 -7.93 9.33
CA ILE A 133 -30.07 -8.64 10.56
C ILE A 133 -29.70 -7.83 11.80
N GLN A 134 -29.69 -6.49 11.68
CA GLN A 134 -29.21 -5.58 12.71
C GLN A 134 -30.00 -5.68 14.02
N ASP A 135 -31.30 -5.99 13.92
CA ASP A 135 -32.24 -6.11 15.06
C ASP A 135 -32.01 -7.36 15.91
N GLN A 136 -31.23 -8.32 15.40
CA GLN A 136 -30.98 -9.58 16.10
C GLN A 136 -29.87 -9.45 17.15
N PRO A 137 -29.83 -10.32 18.18
CA PRO A 137 -28.73 -10.36 19.15
C PRO A 137 -27.36 -10.58 18.50
N LEU A 138 -26.30 -10.10 19.15
CA LEU A 138 -24.92 -10.22 18.65
C LEU A 138 -24.55 -11.66 18.29
N GLU A 139 -24.87 -12.63 19.14
CA GLU A 139 -24.56 -14.05 18.93
C GLU A 139 -25.23 -14.59 17.67
N TYR A 140 -26.49 -14.21 17.41
CA TYR A 140 -27.19 -14.57 16.19
C TYR A 140 -26.49 -13.96 14.97
N ARG A 141 -26.13 -12.68 15.04
CA ARG A 141 -25.44 -11.97 13.94
C ARG A 141 -24.06 -12.57 13.66
N TYR A 142 -23.30 -12.88 14.70
CA TYR A 142 -21.99 -13.52 14.61
C TYR A 142 -22.04 -14.87 13.85
N ASN A 143 -23.05 -15.69 14.14
CA ASN A 143 -23.20 -16.99 13.50
C ASN A 143 -23.76 -16.90 12.07
N ASN A 144 -24.56 -15.88 11.76
CA ASN A 144 -25.23 -15.75 10.46
C ASN A 144 -24.47 -14.87 9.44
N VAL A 145 -23.57 -13.99 9.86
CA VAL A 145 -22.71 -13.20 8.94
C VAL A 145 -21.62 -14.10 8.36
N ARG A 146 -21.84 -14.56 7.13
CA ARG A 146 -20.95 -15.47 6.40
C ARG A 146 -19.61 -14.83 6.09
N ALA A 147 -19.56 -13.52 5.88
CA ALA A 147 -18.33 -12.80 5.60
C ALA A 147 -17.25 -12.98 6.68
N LEU A 148 -17.64 -13.20 7.95
CA LEU A 148 -16.72 -13.45 9.07
C LEU A 148 -15.84 -14.70 8.86
N ASN A 149 -16.24 -15.63 8.00
CA ASN A 149 -15.42 -16.80 7.63
C ASN A 149 -14.14 -16.43 6.85
N TYR A 150 -14.01 -15.18 6.40
CA TYR A 150 -12.75 -14.68 5.86
C TYR A 150 -11.65 -14.65 6.92
N LEU A 151 -11.95 -14.35 8.18
CA LEU A 151 -10.98 -14.26 9.26
C LEU A 151 -10.38 -15.64 9.60
N GLN A 152 -9.34 -15.65 10.44
CA GLN A 152 -8.89 -16.89 11.07
C GLN A 152 -9.80 -17.24 12.25
N GLN A 153 -9.88 -18.51 12.61
CA GLN A 153 -10.79 -18.96 13.67
C GLN A 153 -10.52 -18.30 15.02
N ALA A 154 -9.23 -18.12 15.36
CA ALA A 154 -8.81 -17.44 16.59
C ALA A 154 -9.23 -15.97 16.63
N ASP A 155 -9.15 -15.27 15.49
CA ASP A 155 -9.49 -13.84 15.41
C ASP A 155 -10.99 -13.60 15.26
N LYS A 156 -11.75 -14.61 14.84
CA LYS A 156 -13.14 -14.45 14.37
C LYS A 156 -14.03 -13.85 15.46
N LYS A 157 -13.92 -14.31 16.71
CA LYS A 157 -14.77 -13.85 17.82
C LYS A 157 -14.46 -12.39 18.21
N GLU A 158 -13.20 -12.10 18.51
CA GLU A 158 -12.73 -10.77 18.92
C GLU A 158 -12.96 -9.73 17.82
N VAL A 159 -12.37 -9.97 16.64
CA VAL A 159 -12.42 -9.04 15.51
C VAL A 159 -13.83 -8.96 14.94
N GLY A 160 -14.51 -10.10 14.81
CA GLY A 160 -15.88 -10.14 14.28
C GLY A 160 -16.85 -9.32 15.13
N SER A 161 -16.79 -9.44 16.47
CA SER A 161 -17.65 -8.65 17.36
C SER A 161 -17.43 -7.14 17.15
N LYS A 162 -16.18 -6.70 17.06
CA LYS A 162 -15.84 -5.30 16.75
C LYS A 162 -16.39 -4.84 15.40
N VAL A 163 -16.34 -5.67 14.36
CA VAL A 163 -16.93 -5.34 13.05
C VAL A 163 -18.44 -5.18 13.14
N LEU A 164 -19.11 -6.09 13.86
CA LEU A 164 -20.57 -6.11 13.94
C LEU A 164 -21.12 -5.00 14.84
N GLU A 165 -20.43 -4.61 15.91
CA GLU A 165 -20.95 -3.61 16.86
C GLU A 165 -20.40 -2.21 16.60
N GLU A 166 -19.08 -2.07 16.51
CA GLU A 166 -18.44 -0.76 16.46
C GLU A 166 -18.36 -0.23 15.03
N LEU A 167 -17.80 -1.02 14.11
CA LEU A 167 -17.62 -0.59 12.73
C LEU A 167 -18.96 -0.46 11.99
N SER A 168 -20.00 -1.22 12.38
CA SER A 168 -21.34 -1.08 11.81
C SER A 168 -21.97 0.27 12.12
N LYS A 169 -21.82 0.76 13.36
CA LYS A 169 -22.26 2.09 13.76
C LYS A 169 -21.43 3.18 13.06
N ARG A 170 -20.12 3.00 13.02
CA ARG A 170 -19.19 3.97 12.39
C ARG A 170 -19.45 4.14 10.90
N TYR A 171 -19.79 3.07 10.19
CA TYR A 171 -19.95 3.06 8.74
C TYR A 171 -21.40 2.90 8.27
N ALA A 172 -22.38 3.37 9.04
CA ALA A 172 -23.80 3.22 8.72
C ALA A 172 -24.17 3.73 7.30
N ASP A 173 -23.58 4.85 6.89
CA ASP A 173 -23.84 5.53 5.61
C ASP A 173 -22.74 5.29 4.56
N ARG A 174 -21.69 4.53 4.90
CA ARG A 174 -20.54 4.29 4.02
C ARG A 174 -20.66 2.92 3.36
N THR A 175 -20.83 2.91 2.03
CA THR A 175 -20.91 1.66 1.24
C THR A 175 -19.56 1.11 0.82
N HIS A 176 -18.55 1.96 0.65
CA HIS A 176 -17.22 1.59 0.18
C HIS A 176 -16.13 2.55 0.70
N GLY A 177 -14.87 2.19 0.50
CA GLY A 177 -13.72 3.02 0.89
C GLY A 177 -13.55 3.12 2.39
N PHE A 178 -13.59 1.98 3.09
CA PHE A 178 -13.40 1.88 4.54
C PHE A 178 -11.94 2.04 4.97
N THR A 179 -11.01 1.90 4.02
CA THR A 179 -9.58 1.91 4.30
C THR A 179 -8.86 3.01 3.55
N ARG A 180 -7.73 3.46 4.09
CA ARG A 180 -6.80 4.36 3.40
C ARG A 180 -5.39 3.79 3.44
N VAL A 181 -4.65 3.98 2.35
CA VAL A 181 -3.22 3.70 2.29
C VAL A 181 -2.46 5.01 2.13
N THR A 182 -1.62 5.33 3.11
CA THR A 182 -0.75 6.52 3.10
C THR A 182 0.69 6.04 2.93
N LYS A 183 1.39 6.57 1.92
CA LYS A 183 2.79 6.20 1.68
C LYS A 183 3.66 6.80 2.78
N LEU A 184 4.64 6.02 3.22
CA LEU A 184 5.70 6.49 4.11
C LEU A 184 7.01 6.53 3.35
N GLU A 185 8.01 7.14 3.97
CA GLU A 185 9.38 6.99 3.53
C GLU A 185 9.82 5.52 3.57
N PRO A 186 10.80 5.14 2.73
CA PRO A 186 11.42 3.84 2.81
C PRO A 186 11.97 3.57 4.22
N ARG A 187 11.94 2.31 4.64
CA ARG A 187 12.51 1.91 5.93
C ARG A 187 14.00 2.26 5.99
N LEU A 188 14.42 2.83 7.11
CA LEU A 188 15.83 3.04 7.42
C LEU A 188 16.56 1.69 7.55
N GLY A 189 17.66 1.53 6.82
CA GLY A 189 18.45 0.29 6.76
C GLY A 189 18.83 -0.10 5.34
N GLU A 190 19.42 -1.28 5.18
CA GLU A 190 19.93 -1.76 3.90
C GLU A 190 18.83 -2.11 2.87
N ASP A 191 17.73 -2.73 3.33
CA ASP A 191 16.61 -3.18 2.48
C ASP A 191 15.86 -2.01 1.81
N LYS A 192 15.91 -0.79 2.39
CA LYS A 192 15.20 0.43 1.90
C LYS A 192 13.78 0.14 1.40
N ALA A 193 13.07 -0.76 2.07
CA ALA A 193 11.78 -1.23 1.61
C ALA A 193 10.74 -0.10 1.65
N ALA A 194 9.98 0.06 0.58
CA ALA A 194 8.91 1.05 0.51
C ALA A 194 7.80 0.71 1.52
N MET A 195 7.55 1.61 2.47
CA MET A 195 6.56 1.43 3.54
C MET A 195 5.27 2.21 3.25
N ALA A 196 4.19 1.80 3.92
CA ALA A 196 2.93 2.49 3.92
C ALA A 196 2.14 2.20 5.20
N ILE A 197 1.33 3.16 5.61
CA ILE A 197 0.25 2.98 6.58
C ILE A 197 -0.97 2.44 5.85
N LEU A 198 -1.63 1.45 6.43
CA LEU A 198 -2.97 1.02 6.07
C LEU A 198 -3.87 1.27 7.29
N GLU A 199 -4.86 2.12 7.16
CA GLU A 199 -5.73 2.59 8.25
C GLU A 199 -7.21 2.45 7.91
N LEU A 200 -8.05 2.33 8.96
CA LEU A 200 -9.49 2.51 8.90
C LEU A 200 -9.84 4.01 8.87
N VAL A 201 -10.76 4.36 7.99
CA VAL A 201 -11.24 5.74 7.82
C VAL A 201 -12.23 6.09 8.94
N ASP A 202 -12.36 7.36 9.30
CA ASP A 202 -13.28 7.84 10.33
C ASP A 202 -12.99 7.24 11.74
N SER A 203 -11.77 6.71 11.94
CA SER A 203 -11.29 6.18 13.22
C SER A 203 -10.74 7.30 14.11
N GLU A 204 -10.79 7.10 15.42
CA GLU A 204 -10.11 7.98 16.39
C GLU A 204 -8.60 7.96 16.22
N PHE A 205 -8.04 6.86 15.71
CA PHE A 205 -6.61 6.69 15.45
C PHE A 205 -6.23 6.94 13.98
N GLU A 206 -7.09 7.58 13.19
CA GLU A 206 -6.83 7.87 11.78
C GLU A 206 -5.67 8.87 11.64
N ILE A 207 -4.55 8.43 11.08
CA ILE A 207 -3.30 9.22 11.05
C ILE A 207 -3.47 10.45 10.17
N LYS A 208 -4.19 10.35 9.04
CA LYS A 208 -4.46 11.51 8.20
C LYS A 208 -5.28 12.58 8.94
N PHE A 209 -6.21 12.18 9.81
CA PHE A 209 -7.04 13.12 10.56
C PHE A 209 -6.16 13.98 11.47
N TRP A 210 -5.31 13.34 12.28
CA TRP A 210 -4.38 14.01 13.17
C TRP A 210 -3.32 14.82 12.42
N TYR A 211 -2.82 14.32 11.29
CA TYR A 211 -1.84 15.05 10.48
C TYR A 211 -2.42 16.36 9.92
N VAL A 212 -3.67 16.34 9.44
CA VAL A 212 -4.36 17.53 8.93
C VAL A 212 -4.70 18.48 10.09
N ALA A 213 -5.16 17.97 11.24
CA ALA A 213 -5.40 18.78 12.43
C ALA A 213 -4.13 19.50 12.90
N LYS A 214 -2.99 18.79 12.97
CA LYS A 214 -1.67 19.39 13.28
C LYS A 214 -1.26 20.47 12.27
N THR A 215 -1.55 20.25 10.98
CA THR A 215 -1.25 21.23 9.93
C THR A 215 -2.08 22.50 10.11
N VAL A 216 -3.38 22.37 10.40
CA VAL A 216 -4.26 23.51 10.69
C VAL A 216 -3.83 24.24 11.96
N ALA A 217 -3.52 23.50 13.03
CA ALA A 217 -2.99 24.07 14.28
C ALA A 217 -1.73 24.93 14.02
N ARG A 218 -0.79 24.43 13.20
CA ARG A 218 0.40 25.17 12.81
C ARG A 218 0.05 26.47 12.07
N LEU A 219 -0.85 26.40 11.08
CA LEU A 219 -1.23 27.57 10.29
C LEU A 219 -1.93 28.63 11.14
N GLU A 220 -2.80 28.22 12.08
CA GLU A 220 -3.44 29.13 13.03
C GLU A 220 -2.44 29.83 13.94
N LEU A 221 -1.47 29.10 14.49
CA LEU A 221 -0.41 29.68 15.33
C LEU A 221 0.50 30.63 14.54
N GLN A 222 0.67 30.41 13.23
CA GLN A 222 1.41 31.31 12.34
C GLN A 222 0.58 32.51 11.85
N GLY A 223 -0.73 32.56 12.16
CA GLY A 223 -1.64 33.59 11.65
C GLY A 223 -1.91 33.49 10.14
N LEU A 224 -1.68 32.32 9.54
CA LEU A 224 -1.86 32.08 8.11
C LEU A 224 -3.24 31.50 7.80
N LYS A 225 -3.79 31.84 6.64
CA LYS A 225 -5.03 31.24 6.14
C LYS A 225 -4.79 29.78 5.74
N VAL A 226 -5.78 28.93 5.98
CA VAL A 226 -5.77 27.52 5.58
C VAL A 226 -5.69 27.41 4.05
N ASP A 227 -4.72 26.64 3.57
CA ASP A 227 -4.57 26.33 2.15
C ASP A 227 -5.78 25.56 1.61
N PRO A 228 -6.23 25.77 0.36
CA PRO A 228 -7.46 25.13 -0.10
C PRO A 228 -7.38 23.60 -0.26
N LEU A 229 -6.18 23.02 -0.48
CA LEU A 229 -6.02 21.57 -0.43
C LEU A 229 -6.23 21.04 1.00
N THR A 230 -5.72 21.78 1.98
CA THR A 230 -5.95 21.47 3.41
C THR A 230 -7.43 21.59 3.74
N GLN A 231 -8.09 22.67 3.31
CA GLN A 231 -9.53 22.87 3.49
C GLN A 231 -10.35 21.70 2.91
N HIS A 232 -10.07 21.29 1.67
CA HIS A 232 -10.72 20.13 1.05
C HIS A 232 -10.48 18.82 1.79
N ASN A 233 -9.29 18.65 2.38
CA ASN A 233 -9.01 17.48 3.22
C ASN A 233 -9.81 17.52 4.52
N VAL A 234 -9.94 18.68 5.17
CA VAL A 234 -10.77 18.88 6.36
C VAL A 234 -12.22 18.53 6.05
N GLU A 235 -12.79 19.12 4.99
CA GLU A 235 -14.16 18.84 4.54
C GLU A 235 -14.39 17.34 4.34
N LYS A 236 -13.44 16.63 3.73
CA LYS A 236 -13.53 15.18 3.52
C LYS A 236 -13.48 14.35 4.80
N LEU A 237 -12.68 14.78 5.78
CA LEU A 237 -12.50 14.07 7.06
C LEU A 237 -13.70 14.28 7.99
N VAL A 238 -14.35 15.43 7.87
CA VAL A 238 -15.48 15.82 8.71
C VAL A 238 -16.81 15.29 8.17
N LYS A 239 -17.01 15.31 6.83
CA LYS A 239 -18.31 15.09 6.18
C LYS A 239 -19.09 13.84 6.61
N ARG A 240 -18.41 12.74 6.95
CA ARG A 240 -19.05 11.45 7.29
C ARG A 240 -18.86 11.03 8.73
N ARG A 241 -18.13 11.83 9.51
CA ARG A 241 -17.85 11.53 10.91
C ARG A 241 -18.98 12.08 11.76
N PHE A 242 -19.43 11.31 12.75
CA PHE A 242 -20.37 11.80 13.75
C PHE A 242 -19.72 12.93 14.54
N ASP A 243 -20.37 14.09 14.56
CA ASP A 243 -19.86 15.35 15.13
C ASP A 243 -18.45 15.70 14.60
N GLY A 244 -18.27 15.57 13.29
CA GLY A 244 -16.95 15.71 12.67
C GLY A 244 -16.31 17.08 12.88
N GLU A 245 -17.08 18.18 12.83
CA GLU A 245 -16.56 19.55 12.93
C GLU A 245 -16.03 19.84 14.33
N THR A 246 -16.81 19.51 15.37
CA THR A 246 -16.43 19.70 16.77
C THR A 246 -15.22 18.83 17.12
N LYS A 247 -15.25 17.53 16.75
CA LYS A 247 -14.10 16.63 16.96
C LYS A 247 -12.85 17.09 16.24
N PHE A 248 -12.99 17.65 15.04
CA PHE A 248 -11.84 18.20 14.32
C PHE A 248 -11.30 19.45 15.02
N ARG A 249 -12.16 20.34 15.52
CA ARG A 249 -11.75 21.51 16.30
C ARG A 249 -11.03 21.10 17.58
N GLU A 250 -11.58 20.16 18.34
CA GLU A 250 -10.96 19.61 19.55
C GLU A 250 -9.59 19.00 19.23
N ALA A 251 -9.46 18.26 18.12
CA ALA A 251 -8.18 17.71 17.70
C ALA A 251 -7.16 18.79 17.33
N VAL A 252 -7.60 19.91 16.74
CA VAL A 252 -6.72 21.07 16.44
C VAL A 252 -6.21 21.70 17.73
N GLU A 253 -7.07 21.95 18.72
CA GLU A 253 -6.64 22.50 20.01
C GLU A 253 -5.70 21.54 20.76
N GLN A 254 -6.03 20.24 20.81
CA GLN A 254 -5.13 19.22 21.36
C GLN A 254 -3.78 19.19 20.62
N CYS A 255 -3.75 19.44 19.32
CA CYS A 255 -2.50 19.53 18.58
C CYS A 255 -1.67 20.77 18.95
N LYS A 256 -2.31 21.91 19.22
CA LYS A 256 -1.61 23.12 19.68
C LYS A 256 -0.92 22.87 21.01
N GLU A 257 -1.63 22.27 21.95
CA GLU A 257 -1.08 21.95 23.27
C GLU A 257 0.05 20.92 23.17
N ARG A 258 -0.21 19.76 22.54
CA ARG A 258 0.73 18.61 22.57
C ARG A 258 1.94 18.74 21.65
N PHE A 259 1.79 19.40 20.49
CA PHE A 259 2.87 19.47 19.50
C PHE A 259 3.57 20.83 19.44
N PHE A 260 2.94 21.88 19.95
CA PHE A 260 3.48 23.23 19.92
C PHE A 260 3.58 23.87 21.31
N ASN A 261 3.35 23.12 22.40
CA ASN A 261 3.44 23.62 23.78
C ASN A 261 2.70 24.94 23.99
N PHE A 262 1.53 25.05 23.35
CA PHE A 262 0.65 26.20 23.49
C PHE A 262 0.00 26.17 24.89
N SER A 263 0.12 27.26 25.63
CA SER A 263 -0.59 27.44 26.90
C SER A 263 -1.90 28.18 26.65
N PRO A 264 -3.07 27.57 26.90
CA PRO A 264 -4.36 28.25 26.79
C PRO A 264 -4.49 29.45 27.73
N GLU A 265 -3.80 29.43 28.88
CA GLU A 265 -3.83 30.50 29.88
C GLU A 265 -3.08 31.75 29.41
N GLU A 266 -1.90 31.56 28.79
CA GLU A 266 -1.09 32.68 28.30
C GLU A 266 -1.43 33.11 26.87
N GLY A 267 -2.21 32.30 26.15
CA GLY A 267 -2.56 32.56 24.75
C GLY A 267 -1.36 32.54 23.80
N ARG A 268 -0.23 31.95 24.21
CA ARG A 268 1.03 31.89 23.44
C ARG A 268 1.71 30.53 23.58
N VAL A 269 2.66 30.30 22.69
CA VAL A 269 3.57 29.16 22.76
C VAL A 269 4.63 29.45 23.81
N VAL A 270 4.79 28.57 24.79
CA VAL A 270 5.71 28.79 25.93
C VAL A 270 7.12 28.31 25.60
N ASP A 271 7.24 27.34 24.70
CA ASP A 271 8.51 26.71 24.35
C ASP A 271 9.24 27.44 23.21
N GLU A 272 10.48 27.86 23.48
CA GLU A 272 11.31 28.62 22.54
C GLU A 272 11.60 27.84 21.25
N GLU A 273 11.78 26.52 21.32
CA GLU A 273 12.03 25.68 20.14
C GLU A 273 10.79 25.65 19.23
N SER A 274 9.61 25.49 19.84
CA SER A 274 8.33 25.54 19.14
C SER A 274 8.09 26.90 18.49
N GLU A 275 8.38 28.00 19.19
CA GLU A 275 8.32 29.35 18.60
C GLU A 275 9.29 29.51 17.42
N ALA A 276 10.54 29.07 17.56
CA ALA A 276 11.53 29.16 16.49
C ALA A 276 11.09 28.37 15.25
N ASN A 277 10.50 27.18 15.45
CA ASN A 277 9.95 26.37 14.36
C ASN A 277 8.75 27.03 13.67
N LEU A 278 7.92 27.78 14.41
CA LEU A 278 6.78 28.51 13.86
C LEU A 278 7.20 29.72 13.03
N ARG A 279 8.39 30.30 13.25
CA ARG A 279 8.93 31.37 12.39
C ARG A 279 9.22 30.91 10.96
N ASN A 280 9.35 29.60 10.73
CA ASN A 280 9.50 29.03 9.39
C ASN A 280 8.16 29.05 8.65
N VAL A 281 7.95 30.12 7.88
CA VAL A 281 6.78 30.36 7.04
C VAL A 281 7.10 29.96 5.58
N PRO A 282 6.16 29.31 4.87
CA PRO A 282 6.35 28.99 3.45
C PRO A 282 6.66 30.25 2.61
N ALA A 283 7.62 30.14 1.69
CA ALA A 283 8.01 31.26 0.82
C ALA A 283 6.89 31.69 -0.15
N ASP A 284 5.99 30.76 -0.51
CA ASP A 284 4.94 30.97 -1.51
C ASP A 284 3.59 31.33 -0.86
N SER A 285 3.34 32.63 -0.72
CA SER A 285 2.06 33.21 -0.31
C SER A 285 1.04 33.29 -1.45
N GLU A 286 1.39 32.97 -2.71
CA GLU A 286 0.52 33.19 -3.87
C GLU A 286 -0.75 32.33 -3.85
N VAL A 287 -0.68 31.07 -3.39
CA VAL A 287 -1.86 30.21 -3.25
C VAL A 287 -2.73 30.68 -2.07
N GLN A 288 -2.10 31.13 -0.99
CA GLN A 288 -2.79 31.69 0.17
C GLN A 288 -3.45 33.05 -0.12
N SER A 289 -2.86 33.85 -1.02
CA SER A 289 -3.39 35.13 -1.50
C SER A 289 -4.58 34.98 -2.46
N GLY A 290 -4.89 33.75 -2.90
CA GLY A 290 -5.96 33.48 -3.87
C GLY A 290 -5.59 33.84 -5.32
N ALA A 291 -4.35 34.25 -5.60
CA ALA A 291 -3.87 34.58 -6.93
C ALA A 291 -3.83 33.36 -7.88
N LYS A 292 -3.77 32.14 -7.33
CA LYS A 292 -3.76 30.89 -8.10
C LYS A 292 -4.90 29.94 -7.71
N ALA A 293 -5.48 29.36 -8.76
CA ALA A 293 -6.24 28.12 -8.78
C ALA A 293 -5.78 27.10 -7.71
N PRO A 294 -6.54 26.71 -6.66
CA PRO A 294 -6.03 25.68 -5.74
C PRO A 294 -5.90 24.30 -6.36
N TRP A 295 -6.61 24.09 -7.46
CA TRP A 295 -6.40 22.96 -8.34
C TRP A 295 -6.04 23.48 -9.73
N PRO A 296 -5.28 22.70 -10.52
CA PRO A 296 -5.11 23.00 -11.93
C PRO A 296 -6.50 23.00 -12.57
N THR A 297 -7.07 24.19 -12.73
CA THR A 297 -8.30 24.36 -13.49
C THR A 297 -7.95 23.97 -14.90
N LYS A 298 -8.61 22.93 -15.42
CA LYS A 298 -8.51 22.62 -16.84
C LYS A 298 -8.77 23.93 -17.57
N THR A 299 -7.82 24.34 -18.40
CA THR A 299 -8.05 25.40 -19.39
C THR A 299 -9.37 25.04 -20.06
N ARG A 300 -10.41 25.86 -19.85
CA ARG A 300 -11.69 25.63 -20.50
C ARG A 300 -11.42 25.79 -21.99
N LEU A 301 -11.19 24.67 -22.67
CA LEU A 301 -11.17 24.67 -24.12
C LEU A 301 -12.55 25.16 -24.53
N ASN A 302 -12.60 26.22 -25.33
CA ASN A 302 -13.85 26.77 -25.85
C ASN A 302 -14.58 25.67 -26.61
N THR A 303 -15.53 25.01 -25.95
CA THR A 303 -16.35 23.95 -26.56
C THR A 303 -17.49 24.66 -27.28
N LYS A 304 -17.46 24.60 -28.61
CA LYS A 304 -18.61 25.05 -29.41
C LYS A 304 -19.71 23.99 -29.29
N PRO A 305 -20.99 24.37 -29.11
CA PRO A 305 -22.07 23.42 -29.14
C PRO A 305 -22.06 22.65 -30.47
N ARG A 306 -22.39 21.36 -30.42
CA ARG A 306 -22.47 20.53 -31.63
C ARG A 306 -23.46 21.17 -32.59
N THR A 307 -23.06 21.36 -33.85
CA THR A 307 -23.96 21.86 -34.89
C THR A 307 -25.17 20.93 -35.02
N GLN A 308 -26.35 21.50 -35.26
CA GLN A 308 -27.56 20.70 -35.48
C GLN A 308 -27.35 19.77 -36.67
N LYS A 309 -27.72 18.48 -36.52
CA LYS A 309 -27.67 17.52 -37.63
C LYS A 309 -28.61 18.03 -38.71
N LYS A 310 -28.07 18.37 -39.88
CA LYS A 310 -28.91 18.59 -41.07
C LYS A 310 -29.70 17.31 -41.32
N LYS A 311 -31.01 17.41 -41.56
CA LYS A 311 -31.79 16.31 -42.12
C LYS A 311 -31.17 16.02 -43.49
N VAL A 312 -30.40 14.94 -43.58
CA VAL A 312 -29.96 14.39 -44.85
C VAL A 312 -31.07 13.45 -45.28
N GLU A 313 -31.72 13.76 -46.39
CA GLU A 313 -32.60 12.79 -47.03
C GLU A 313 -31.72 11.64 -47.52
N LEU A 314 -31.81 10.50 -46.83
CA LEU A 314 -31.17 9.28 -47.31
C LEU A 314 -31.96 8.82 -48.53
N PRO A 315 -31.31 8.60 -49.68
CA PRO A 315 -32.00 8.01 -50.82
C PRO A 315 -32.60 6.67 -50.40
N LYS A 316 -33.85 6.41 -50.79
CA LYS A 316 -34.48 5.10 -50.54
C LYS A 316 -33.59 4.03 -51.15
N SER A 317 -33.25 3.02 -50.35
CA SER A 317 -32.47 1.88 -50.84
C SER A 317 -33.19 1.24 -52.02
N PRO A 318 -32.50 0.93 -53.14
CA PRO A 318 -33.11 0.22 -54.26
C PRO A 318 -33.54 -1.21 -53.91
N PHE A 319 -33.16 -1.70 -52.71
CA PHE A 319 -33.51 -3.03 -52.21
C PHE A 319 -34.68 -3.03 -51.19
N LEU A 320 -35.23 -1.86 -50.88
CA LEU A 320 -36.42 -1.70 -50.05
C LEU A 320 -37.54 -1.14 -50.94
N ALA A 321 -38.15 -2.02 -51.73
CA ALA A 321 -39.47 -1.78 -52.34
C ALA A 321 -40.56 -2.15 -51.33
#